data_AF-A0A958LQE3-F1
#
_entry.id   AF-A0A958LQE3-F1
#
_cell.length_a   1.000
_cell.length_b   1.000
_cell.length_c   1.000
_cell.angle_alpha   90.00
_cell.angle_beta   90.00
_cell.angle_gamma   90.00
#
_symmetry.space_group_name_H-M   'P 1'
#
loop_
_entity.id
_entity.type
_entity.pdbx_description
1 polymer ?
#
loop_
_entity_poly.entity_id
_entity_poly.type
_entity_poly.pdbx_seq_one_letter_code
_entity_poly.pdbx_strand_id
1 'polypeptide(L)'
;MTGKSENKDLGEFVAMKYEHNPHGAFSVDWYIGKRCNFDCSYCADYLHDNKTPHVPKDKMIRLIDTLQAAYGSNIMWSICGGEPTIIPHLTEVMAYIRKGGAYDISITTNLSRKTDYFLELYPYLNNITASLHFEIMAGKTEEYTDRIIALERWRRQWNEDQTKKGGFPNAKTGWRRKTFLVRFMMYPGQFDKILAMKKKLEDAGVEKIEFRYIRPLRGLSNEQMPTKKLGFDVNHDRMVAEELHAENVEIKTKVTPSVHGASGEAPDHEVVSSVDTEVIAKIKDREEWYTEEEKTIIRKLFAGEPKKFLRLFFAKDGNITEEGYHYNQLNFERKNNFEGWLCWAGTKHMKITPSGDIYIGSCHVGGRLGNIYSLDESFVLPKEPVLCPKWRCTDNLDLRVPKVKGPEYAHLVEDQVKAAGTGL
;
A
#
# COMPACT_ATOMS: atom_id res chain seq x y z
N MET A 1 7.71 10.22 -32.61
CA MET A 1 7.62 8.78 -32.93
C MET A 1 7.04 8.08 -31.70
N THR A 2 5.76 7.75 -31.77
CA THR A 2 5.00 7.10 -30.71
C THR A 2 5.43 5.63 -30.62
N GLY A 3 6.18 5.27 -29.58
CA GLY A 3 6.46 3.87 -29.29
C GLY A 3 5.16 3.18 -28.91
N LYS A 4 4.50 2.55 -29.88
CA LYS A 4 3.57 1.45 -29.59
C LYS A 4 4.42 0.41 -28.88
N SER A 5 4.16 0.15 -27.60
CA SER A 5 4.64 -1.08 -26.98
C SER A 5 4.11 -2.22 -27.84
N GLU A 6 5.00 -2.99 -28.47
CA GLU A 6 4.60 -4.25 -29.10
C GLU A 6 3.81 -5.02 -28.03
N ASN A 7 2.55 -5.35 -28.35
CA ASN A 7 1.70 -6.12 -27.45
C ASN A 7 2.26 -7.54 -27.49
N LYS A 8 3.29 -7.79 -26.67
CA LYS A 8 3.93 -9.09 -26.55
C LYS A 8 2.85 -10.03 -26.03
N ASP A 9 2.49 -11.01 -26.83
CA ASP A 9 1.55 -12.05 -26.41
C ASP A 9 2.25 -12.97 -25.42
N LEU A 10 2.14 -12.62 -24.14
CA LEU A 10 2.76 -13.29 -23.00
C LEU A 10 2.01 -14.57 -22.60
N GLY A 11 0.82 -14.80 -23.17
CA GLY A 11 -0.09 -15.84 -22.71
C GLY A 11 -0.93 -15.43 -21.51
N GLU A 12 -1.42 -16.43 -20.79
CA GLU A 12 -2.37 -16.25 -19.70
C GLU A 12 -1.67 -15.85 -18.40
N PHE A 13 -2.14 -14.80 -17.73
CA PHE A 13 -1.65 -14.43 -16.40
C PHE A 13 -2.10 -15.45 -15.36
N VAL A 14 -1.14 -16.12 -14.68
CA VAL A 14 -1.43 -17.29 -13.82
C VAL A 14 -0.92 -17.20 -12.39
N ALA A 15 0.08 -16.35 -12.10
CA ALA A 15 0.57 -16.18 -10.73
C ALA A 15 1.23 -14.80 -10.52
N MET A 16 1.24 -14.33 -9.27
CA MET A 16 1.88 -13.07 -8.89
C MET A 16 2.51 -13.18 -7.50
N LYS A 17 3.68 -12.57 -7.32
CA LYS A 17 4.32 -12.40 -6.00
C LYS A 17 5.07 -11.08 -5.86
N TYR A 18 5.47 -10.73 -4.64
CA TYR A 18 6.20 -9.49 -4.37
C TYR A 18 7.71 -9.68 -4.45
N GLU A 19 8.38 -8.94 -5.32
CA GLU A 19 9.82 -9.08 -5.59
C GLU A 19 10.69 -8.92 -4.32
N HIS A 20 10.27 -8.06 -3.40
CA HIS A 20 11.05 -7.71 -2.21
C HIS A 20 10.62 -8.45 -0.93
N ASN A 21 10.06 -9.66 -1.07
CA ASN A 21 9.83 -10.58 0.05
C ASN A 21 10.49 -11.96 -0.17
N PRO A 22 11.83 -12.02 -0.35
CA PRO A 22 12.54 -13.28 -0.65
C PRO A 22 12.56 -14.26 0.53
N HIS A 23 12.16 -13.84 1.73
CA HIS A 23 12.13 -14.67 2.95
C HIS A 23 10.72 -15.08 3.38
N GLY A 24 9.71 -14.81 2.54
CA GLY A 24 8.31 -15.15 2.83
C GLY A 24 7.81 -14.56 4.16
N ALA A 25 8.31 -13.38 4.51
CA ALA A 25 7.98 -12.64 5.72
C ALA A 25 6.49 -12.34 5.79
N PHE A 26 5.93 -12.40 6.99
CA PHE A 26 4.54 -12.08 7.23
C PHE A 26 4.35 -10.56 7.18
N SER A 27 3.44 -10.08 6.32
CA SER A 27 3.21 -8.65 6.12
C SER A 27 2.10 -8.11 7.04
N VAL A 28 2.37 -7.00 7.71
CA VAL A 28 1.40 -6.31 8.56
C VAL A 28 1.15 -4.90 8.00
N ASP A 29 -0.03 -4.65 7.43
CA ASP A 29 -0.52 -3.31 7.07
C ASP A 29 -1.23 -2.69 8.26
N TRP A 30 -0.53 -1.82 9.01
CA TRP A 30 -1.06 -1.26 10.25
C TRP A 30 -1.39 0.21 10.10
N TYR A 31 -2.69 0.52 10.04
CA TYR A 31 -3.20 1.87 10.23
C TYR A 31 -3.20 2.18 11.73
N ILE A 32 -2.09 2.72 12.22
CA ILE A 32 -1.76 2.84 13.65
C ILE A 32 -2.60 3.88 14.40
N GLY A 33 -3.43 4.63 13.68
CA GLY A 33 -4.44 5.52 14.22
C GLY A 33 -5.25 6.17 13.11
N LYS A 34 -6.32 6.89 13.48
CA LYS A 34 -7.19 7.62 12.55
C LYS A 34 -6.79 9.11 12.42
N ARG A 35 -6.19 9.67 13.46
CA ARG A 35 -5.88 11.10 13.55
C ARG A 35 -4.75 11.50 12.62
N CYS A 36 -5.00 12.51 11.80
CA CYS A 36 -4.02 13.17 10.94
C CYS A 36 -4.05 14.68 11.20
N ASN A 37 -2.91 15.34 10.95
CA ASN A 37 -2.83 16.79 10.94
C ASN A 37 -3.12 17.41 9.56
N PHE A 38 -3.33 16.58 8.53
CA PHE A 38 -3.85 16.97 7.22
C PHE A 38 -5.33 16.61 7.12
N ASP A 39 -6.06 17.17 6.16
CA ASP A 39 -7.46 16.84 5.83
C ASP A 39 -7.64 16.88 4.30
N CYS A 40 -7.01 15.92 3.60
CA CYS A 40 -7.01 15.88 2.14
C CYS A 40 -8.43 15.55 1.63
N SER A 41 -8.88 16.20 0.56
CA SER A 41 -10.22 16.00 -0.02
C SER A 41 -10.49 14.57 -0.51
N TYR A 42 -9.42 13.82 -0.80
CA TYR A 42 -9.46 12.44 -1.27
C TYR A 42 -9.14 11.40 -0.18
N CYS A 43 -8.98 11.80 1.09
CA CYS A 43 -8.86 10.85 2.19
C CYS A 43 -10.24 10.25 2.55
N ALA A 44 -10.27 8.94 2.80
CA ALA A 44 -11.48 8.27 3.22
C ALA A 44 -11.80 8.57 4.69
N ASP A 45 -13.07 8.88 4.99
CA ASP A 45 -13.54 9.24 6.33
C ASP A 45 -13.35 8.14 7.39
N TYR A 46 -13.21 6.90 6.96
CA TYR A 46 -12.92 5.79 7.87
C TYR A 46 -11.42 5.66 8.18
N LEU A 47 -10.53 6.14 7.28
CA LEU A 47 -9.06 6.13 7.45
C LEU A 47 -8.54 7.35 8.21
N HIS A 48 -9.33 8.41 8.24
CA HIS A 48 -8.87 9.75 8.58
C HIS A 48 -9.90 10.52 9.39
N ASP A 49 -9.40 11.25 10.39
CA ASP A 49 -10.00 12.47 10.93
C ASP A 49 -8.91 13.31 11.64
N ASN A 50 -9.31 14.40 12.30
CA ASN A 50 -8.37 15.29 13.02
C ASN A 50 -8.46 15.18 14.55
N LYS A 51 -9.36 14.34 15.06
CA LYS A 51 -9.83 14.39 16.46
C LYS A 51 -9.75 13.08 17.24
N THR A 52 -9.74 11.93 16.57
CA THR A 52 -9.73 10.63 17.23
C THR A 52 -8.49 10.50 18.12
N PRO A 53 -8.63 10.04 19.38
CA PRO A 53 -7.49 9.82 20.25
C PRO A 53 -6.45 8.86 19.63
N HIS A 54 -5.18 9.08 19.94
CA HIS A 54 -4.14 8.13 19.55
C HIS A 54 -4.33 6.81 20.29
N VAL A 55 -4.07 5.69 19.61
CA VAL A 55 -4.09 4.36 20.22
C VAL A 55 -3.14 4.35 21.43
N PRO A 56 -3.53 3.80 22.59
CA PRO A 56 -2.65 3.71 23.74
C PRO A 56 -1.43 2.81 23.49
N LYS A 57 -0.28 3.19 24.06
CA LYS A 57 1.00 2.48 23.85
C LYS A 57 0.92 1.00 24.25
N ASP A 58 0.28 0.68 25.37
CA ASP A 58 0.14 -0.70 25.86
C ASP A 58 -0.59 -1.60 24.86
N LYS A 59 -1.59 -1.07 24.14
CA LYS A 59 -2.32 -1.81 23.10
C LYS A 59 -1.44 -2.07 21.88
N MET A 60 -0.63 -1.09 21.49
CA MET A 60 0.36 -1.26 20.41
C MET A 60 1.39 -2.34 20.77
N ILE A 61 1.96 -2.28 21.98
CA ILE A 61 2.93 -3.26 22.45
C ILE A 61 2.33 -4.66 22.52
N ARG A 62 1.11 -4.81 23.05
CA ARG A 62 0.41 -6.10 23.11
C ARG A 62 0.25 -6.73 21.73
N LEU A 63 -0.16 -5.96 20.72
CA LEU A 63 -0.25 -6.45 19.34
C LEU A 63 1.13 -6.91 18.82
N ILE A 64 2.18 -6.12 19.06
CA ILE A 64 3.54 -6.46 18.63
C ILE A 64 3.99 -7.79 19.26
N ASP A 65 3.79 -7.94 20.57
CA ASP A 65 4.15 -9.17 21.30
C ASP A 65 3.37 -10.37 20.77
N THR A 66 2.05 -10.23 20.53
CA THR A 66 1.22 -11.29 19.95
C THR A 66 1.75 -11.73 18.57
N LEU A 67 2.08 -10.78 17.70
CA LEU A 67 2.55 -11.10 16.35
C LEU A 67 3.98 -11.66 16.35
N GLN A 68 4.86 -11.15 17.20
CA GLN A 68 6.22 -11.69 17.35
C GLN A 68 6.22 -13.07 18.01
N ALA A 69 5.29 -13.37 18.91
CA ALA A 69 5.13 -14.72 19.45
C ALA A 69 4.69 -15.72 18.36
N ALA A 70 3.86 -15.29 17.41
CA ALA A 70 3.36 -16.13 16.33
C ALA A 70 4.34 -16.29 15.15
N TYR A 71 5.06 -15.22 14.77
CA TYR A 71 5.85 -15.16 13.54
C TYR A 71 7.35 -14.88 13.77
N GLY A 72 7.77 -14.69 15.02
CA GLY A 72 9.13 -14.31 15.36
C GLY A 72 9.53 -12.96 14.76
N SER A 73 10.77 -12.89 14.31
CA SER A 73 11.38 -11.71 13.67
C SER A 73 10.98 -11.52 12.20
N ASN A 74 10.43 -12.56 11.54
CA ASN A 74 10.18 -12.56 10.09
C ASN A 74 8.89 -11.83 9.71
N ILE A 75 8.79 -10.56 10.11
CA ILE A 75 7.63 -9.69 9.91
C ILE A 75 8.03 -8.42 9.14
N MET A 76 7.22 -8.05 8.16
CA MET A 76 7.28 -6.77 7.46
C MET A 76 6.20 -5.83 7.98
N TRP A 77 6.59 -4.88 8.82
CA TRP A 77 5.71 -3.87 9.37
C TRP A 77 5.58 -2.69 8.41
N SER A 78 4.37 -2.46 7.92
CA SER A 78 4.01 -1.24 7.18
C SER A 78 3.12 -0.38 8.06
N ILE A 79 3.69 0.66 8.66
CA ILE A 79 3.00 1.57 9.58
C ILE A 79 2.48 2.77 8.78
N CYS A 80 1.17 2.98 8.81
CA CYS A 80 0.45 4.04 8.09
C CYS A 80 -0.76 4.50 8.93
N GLY A 81 -1.71 5.20 8.31
CA GLY A 81 -2.99 5.57 8.93
C GLY A 81 -2.91 6.82 9.80
N GLY A 82 -3.96 7.65 9.71
CA GLY A 82 -3.88 9.04 10.14
C GLY A 82 -2.57 9.67 9.64
N GLU A 83 -1.88 10.38 10.52
CA GLU A 83 -0.45 10.67 10.38
C GLU A 83 0.32 9.97 11.52
N PRO A 84 1.13 8.94 11.25
CA PRO A 84 1.84 8.22 12.31
C PRO A 84 2.76 9.13 13.13
N THR A 85 3.40 10.11 12.51
CA THR A 85 4.44 10.92 13.16
C THR A 85 3.94 11.97 14.14
N ILE A 86 2.61 12.11 14.29
CA ILE A 86 2.00 12.91 15.36
C ILE A 86 1.63 12.06 16.58
N ILE A 87 1.79 10.73 16.53
CA ILE A 87 1.60 9.86 17.69
C ILE A 87 2.77 10.09 18.66
N PRO A 88 2.51 10.52 19.92
CA PRO A 88 3.57 10.93 20.84
C PRO A 88 4.63 9.85 21.13
N HIS A 89 4.22 8.58 21.14
CA HIS A 89 5.08 7.44 21.48
C HIS A 89 5.52 6.63 20.26
N LEU A 90 5.40 7.15 19.02
CA LEU A 90 5.77 6.40 17.81
C LEU A 90 7.22 5.91 17.86
N THR A 91 8.18 6.78 18.21
CA THR A 91 9.60 6.43 18.23
C THR A 91 9.90 5.28 19.21
N GLU A 92 9.27 5.30 20.39
CA GLU A 92 9.38 4.21 21.36
C GLU A 92 8.83 2.89 20.81
N VAL A 93 7.70 2.93 20.12
CA VAL A 93 7.09 1.74 19.52
C VAL A 93 7.94 1.19 18.38
N MET A 94 8.51 2.05 17.51
CA MET A 94 9.42 1.60 16.45
C MET A 94 10.71 1.01 17.02
N ALA A 95 11.25 1.60 18.09
CA ALA A 95 12.40 1.05 18.81
C ALA A 95 12.07 -0.32 19.45
N TYR A 96 10.86 -0.50 19.96
CA TYR A 96 10.39 -1.77 20.51
C TYR A 96 10.29 -2.86 19.44
N ILE A 97 9.65 -2.58 18.30
CA ILE A 97 9.59 -3.51 17.15
C ILE A 97 11.01 -3.89 16.69
N ARG A 98 11.90 -2.89 16.59
CA ARG A 98 13.30 -3.09 16.21
C ARG A 98 14.05 -3.99 17.20
N LYS A 99 13.83 -3.82 18.50
CA LYS A 99 14.45 -4.65 19.55
C LYS A 99 14.04 -6.12 19.43
N GLY A 100 12.81 -6.39 18.99
CA GLY A 100 12.34 -7.76 18.68
C GLY A 100 12.92 -8.38 17.40
N GLY A 101 13.81 -7.67 16.68
CA GLY A 101 14.52 -8.21 15.53
C GLY A 101 13.73 -8.18 14.23
N ALA A 102 12.69 -7.36 14.10
CA ALA A 102 11.82 -7.33 12.93
C ALA A 102 12.59 -7.18 11.60
N TYR A 103 12.22 -8.02 10.63
CA TYR A 103 12.82 -8.08 9.30
C TYR A 103 12.67 -6.77 8.52
N ASP A 104 11.50 -6.14 8.56
CA ASP A 104 11.29 -4.83 7.94
C ASP A 104 10.39 -3.93 8.77
N ILE A 105 10.78 -2.67 8.93
CA ILE A 105 9.95 -1.63 9.51
C ILE A 105 9.90 -0.44 8.55
N SER A 106 8.73 -0.21 7.98
CA SER A 106 8.46 0.85 7.03
C SER A 106 7.37 1.77 7.57
N ILE A 107 7.55 3.09 7.44
CA ILE A 107 6.48 4.05 7.74
C ILE A 107 6.04 4.80 6.47
N THR A 108 4.77 5.19 6.40
CA THR A 108 4.28 6.20 5.47
C THR A 108 3.85 7.44 6.24
N THR A 109 4.31 8.60 5.81
CA THR A 109 4.08 9.89 6.48
C THR A 109 3.82 10.98 5.45
N ASN A 110 3.05 12.00 5.83
CA ASN A 110 2.86 13.23 5.08
C ASN A 110 4.06 14.19 5.14
N LEU A 111 5.13 13.84 5.88
CA LEU A 111 6.37 14.61 6.03
C LEU A 111 6.18 16.02 6.63
N SER A 112 5.10 16.24 7.38
CA SER A 112 4.80 17.54 8.01
C SER A 112 5.74 17.89 9.17
N ARG A 113 6.31 16.89 9.88
CA ARG A 113 7.33 17.08 10.93
C ARG A 113 8.66 17.60 10.35
N LYS A 114 9.47 18.23 11.20
CA LYS A 114 10.80 18.73 10.82
C LYS A 114 11.77 17.57 10.56
N THR A 115 12.81 17.83 9.76
CA THR A 115 13.87 16.86 9.42
C THR A 115 14.46 16.17 10.64
N ASP A 116 14.78 16.92 11.71
CA ASP A 116 15.44 16.37 12.91
C ASP A 116 14.65 15.23 13.55
N TYR A 117 13.31 15.36 13.61
CA TYR A 117 12.44 14.30 14.12
C TYR A 117 12.60 13.00 13.31
N PHE A 118 12.69 13.12 11.99
CA PHE A 118 12.91 11.96 11.12
C PHE A 118 14.32 11.41 11.28
N LEU A 119 15.35 12.24 11.46
CA LEU A 119 16.72 11.77 11.70
C LEU A 119 16.85 10.98 13.01
N GLU A 120 16.06 11.30 14.03
CA GLU A 120 15.98 10.54 15.28
C GLU A 120 15.19 9.23 15.12
N LEU A 121 14.17 9.21 14.27
CA LEU A 121 13.31 8.06 14.04
C LEU A 121 13.92 7.03 13.08
N TYR A 122 14.57 7.48 12.01
CA TYR A 122 15.06 6.65 10.92
C TYR A 122 16.06 5.55 11.33
N PRO A 123 16.89 5.69 12.39
CA PRO A 123 17.70 4.60 12.92
C PRO A 123 16.91 3.30 13.16
N TYR A 124 15.65 3.40 13.61
CA TYR A 124 14.80 2.24 13.91
C TYR A 124 14.10 1.65 12.67
N LEU A 125 14.07 2.39 11.56
CA LEU A 125 13.31 2.03 10.36
C LEU A 125 14.19 1.48 9.23
N ASN A 126 13.62 0.66 8.36
CA ASN A 126 14.21 0.29 7.09
C ASN A 126 13.82 1.25 5.98
N ASN A 127 12.61 1.80 6.05
CA ASN A 127 12.12 2.71 5.02
C ASN A 127 11.21 3.81 5.57
N ILE A 128 11.38 5.00 5.00
CA ILE A 128 10.39 6.09 5.11
C ILE A 128 9.77 6.27 3.73
N THR A 129 8.45 6.29 3.65
CA THR A 129 7.70 6.74 2.48
C THR A 129 7.12 8.12 2.77
N ALA A 130 7.69 9.16 2.16
CA ALA A 130 7.15 10.52 2.20
C ALA A 130 6.04 10.65 1.15
N SER A 131 4.79 10.71 1.59
CA SER A 131 3.62 10.95 0.74
C SER A 131 3.39 12.46 0.60
N LEU A 132 3.60 13.00 -0.60
CA LEU A 132 3.49 14.41 -0.90
C LEU A 132 2.08 14.75 -1.35
N HIS A 133 1.33 15.40 -0.47
CA HIS A 133 -0.05 15.82 -0.69
C HIS A 133 -0.09 17.26 -1.23
N PHE A 134 -0.04 17.41 -2.55
CA PHE A 134 0.06 18.73 -3.22
C PHE A 134 -1.12 19.67 -2.95
N GLU A 135 -2.30 19.15 -2.62
CA GLU A 135 -3.42 19.95 -2.12
C GLU A 135 -3.04 20.85 -0.93
N ILE A 136 -2.17 20.35 -0.04
CA ILE A 136 -1.82 21.02 1.21
C ILE A 136 -0.43 21.64 1.13
N MET A 137 0.54 20.93 0.54
CA MET A 137 1.94 21.36 0.53
C MET A 137 2.35 22.16 -0.71
N ALA A 138 1.48 22.41 -1.70
CA ALA A 138 1.87 23.11 -2.93
C ALA A 138 2.47 24.52 -2.71
N GLY A 139 2.15 25.20 -1.60
CA GLY A 139 2.76 26.48 -1.23
C GLY A 139 4.11 26.36 -0.50
N LYS A 140 4.59 25.13 -0.26
CA LYS A 140 5.77 24.80 0.55
C LYS A 140 6.71 23.83 -0.17
N THR A 141 6.67 23.79 -1.51
CA THR A 141 7.45 22.82 -2.30
C THR A 141 8.95 22.88 -2.02
N GLU A 142 9.53 24.08 -1.86
CA GLU A 142 10.95 24.23 -1.53
C GLU A 142 11.27 23.66 -0.14
N GLU A 143 10.46 24.00 0.87
CA GLU A 143 10.63 23.48 2.23
C GLU A 143 10.58 21.94 2.27
N TYR A 144 9.63 21.33 1.55
CA TYR A 144 9.55 19.87 1.44
C TYR A 144 10.73 19.30 0.65
N THR A 145 11.16 19.96 -0.42
CA THR A 145 12.33 19.56 -1.22
C THR A 145 13.58 19.51 -0.36
N ASP A 146 13.83 20.55 0.43
CA ASP A 146 14.99 20.63 1.32
C ASP A 146 14.97 19.52 2.38
N ARG A 147 13.81 19.26 3.00
CA ARG A 147 13.64 18.16 3.96
C ARG A 147 13.95 16.81 3.31
N ILE A 148 13.43 16.55 2.11
CA ILE A 148 13.64 15.31 1.36
C ILE A 148 15.13 15.14 1.03
N ILE A 149 15.80 16.18 0.54
CA ILE A 149 17.23 16.14 0.20
C ILE A 149 18.07 15.86 1.45
N ALA A 150 17.74 16.49 2.59
CA ALA A 150 18.44 16.26 3.85
C ALA A 150 18.29 14.80 4.34
N LEU A 151 17.07 14.25 4.26
CA LEU A 151 16.82 12.85 4.62
C LEU A 151 17.52 11.86 3.69
N GLU A 152 17.54 12.15 2.39
CA GLU A 152 18.23 11.30 1.43
C GLU A 152 19.75 11.31 1.67
N ARG A 153 20.33 12.49 1.91
CA ARG A 153 21.75 12.62 2.25
C ARG A 153 22.10 11.81 3.50
N TRP A 154 21.30 11.93 4.56
CA TRP A 154 21.52 11.16 5.78
C TRP A 154 21.41 9.66 5.52
N ARG A 155 20.38 9.20 4.79
CA ARG A 155 20.19 7.78 4.47
C ARG A 155 21.39 7.21 3.72
N ARG A 156 21.88 7.94 2.71
CA ARG A 156 23.05 7.54 1.91
C ARG A 156 24.29 7.43 2.78
N GLN A 157 24.59 8.47 3.56
CA GLN A 157 25.72 8.47 4.48
C GLN A 157 25.64 7.30 5.47
N TRP A 158 24.46 7.08 6.08
CA TRP A 158 24.25 5.98 7.02
C TRP A 158 24.53 4.62 6.36
N ASN A 159 24.04 4.39 5.14
CA ASN A 159 24.28 3.15 4.39
C ASN A 159 25.77 2.95 4.04
N GLU A 160 26.47 4.03 3.66
CA GLU A 160 27.90 4.01 3.38
C GLU A 160 28.71 3.68 4.65
N ASP A 161 28.34 4.29 5.78
CA ASP A 161 28.99 4.04 7.07
C ASP A 161 28.80 2.60 7.54
N GLN A 162 27.62 2.00 7.35
CA GLN A 162 27.43 0.57 7.63
C GLN A 162 28.29 -0.30 6.73
N THR A 163 28.37 0.04 5.43
CA THR A 163 29.22 -0.70 4.49
C THR A 163 30.68 -0.69 4.95
N LYS A 164 31.19 0.47 5.39
CA LYS A 164 32.56 0.62 5.92
C LYS A 164 32.80 -0.17 7.22
N LYS A 165 31.77 -0.37 8.05
CA LYS A 165 31.83 -1.11 9.32
C LYS A 165 31.74 -2.63 9.17
N GLY A 166 31.86 -3.17 7.96
CA GLY A 166 31.76 -4.61 7.69
C GLY A 166 30.39 -5.05 7.16
N GLY A 167 29.56 -4.11 6.69
CA GLY A 167 28.25 -4.39 6.10
C GLY A 167 27.11 -4.19 7.08
N PHE A 168 25.91 -4.63 6.67
CA PHE A 168 24.73 -4.50 7.51
C PHE A 168 24.68 -5.66 8.52
N PRO A 169 24.61 -5.38 9.84
CA PRO A 169 24.87 -6.38 10.89
C PRO A 169 24.04 -7.66 10.81
N ASN A 170 22.83 -7.60 10.25
CA ASN A 170 22.01 -8.78 10.04
C ASN A 170 20.99 -8.58 8.89
N ALA A 171 21.41 -8.87 7.66
CA ALA A 171 20.54 -8.79 6.48
C ALA A 171 19.39 -9.82 6.51
N LYS A 172 19.53 -10.91 7.27
CA LYS A 172 18.49 -11.95 7.44
C LYS A 172 17.44 -11.57 8.49
N THR A 173 17.80 -10.76 9.50
CA THR A 173 16.89 -10.29 10.59
C THR A 173 16.70 -8.77 10.61
N GLY A 174 16.80 -8.12 9.45
CA GLY A 174 16.24 -6.78 9.24
C GLY A 174 17.14 -5.57 9.42
N TRP A 175 18.44 -5.71 9.68
CA TRP A 175 19.39 -4.62 9.41
C TRP A 175 19.87 -4.78 7.98
N ARG A 176 19.13 -4.18 7.05
CA ARG A 176 19.43 -4.11 5.61
C ARG A 176 19.63 -2.66 5.18
N ARG A 177 20.11 -2.45 3.95
CA ARG A 177 20.23 -1.12 3.34
C ARG A 177 18.92 -0.33 3.48
N LYS A 178 18.98 0.84 4.10
CA LYS A 178 17.83 1.73 4.28
C LYS A 178 17.42 2.32 2.94
N THR A 179 16.11 2.48 2.75
CA THR A 179 15.52 3.06 1.55
C THR A 179 14.62 4.23 1.89
N PHE A 180 14.61 5.27 1.07
CA PHE A 180 13.69 6.40 1.20
C PHE A 180 12.87 6.49 -0.07
N LEU A 181 11.55 6.55 0.07
CA LEU A 181 10.62 6.65 -1.05
C LEU A 181 9.87 7.97 -1.00
N VAL A 182 10.02 8.79 -2.03
CA VAL A 182 9.24 10.01 -2.22
C VAL A 182 8.06 9.69 -3.13
N ARG A 183 6.86 9.65 -2.56
CA ARG A 183 5.62 9.37 -3.29
C ARG A 183 4.90 10.68 -3.58
N PHE A 184 4.68 10.97 -4.85
CA PHE A 184 3.83 12.08 -5.29
C PHE A 184 2.39 11.61 -5.41
N MET A 185 1.50 12.19 -4.61
CA MET A 185 0.06 12.06 -4.85
C MET A 185 -0.29 13.00 -5.99
N MET A 186 -0.70 12.44 -7.14
CA MET A 186 -0.91 13.20 -8.39
C MET A 186 -2.17 14.05 -8.28
N TYR A 187 -2.08 15.23 -7.66
CA TYR A 187 -3.23 16.11 -7.49
C TYR A 187 -3.54 16.86 -8.80
N PRO A 188 -4.80 16.86 -9.29
CA PRO A 188 -5.17 17.57 -10.51
C PRO A 188 -4.78 19.05 -10.50
N GLY A 189 -4.33 19.57 -11.63
CA GLY A 189 -3.88 20.96 -11.79
C GLY A 189 -2.56 21.31 -11.11
N GLN A 190 -1.84 20.35 -10.51
CA GLN A 190 -0.53 20.58 -9.87
C GLN A 190 0.64 19.90 -10.62
N PHE A 191 0.40 19.35 -11.80
CA PHE A 191 1.38 18.56 -12.56
C PHE A 191 2.69 19.32 -12.85
N ASP A 192 2.62 20.60 -13.23
CA ASP A 192 3.83 21.40 -13.49
C ASP A 192 4.72 21.50 -12.24
N LYS A 193 4.11 21.73 -11.07
CA LYS A 193 4.85 21.79 -9.79
C LYS A 193 5.39 20.42 -9.40
N ILE A 194 4.60 19.36 -9.61
CA ILE A 194 5.02 17.98 -9.36
C ILE A 194 6.26 17.65 -10.21
N LEU A 195 6.22 17.94 -11.51
CA LEU A 195 7.32 17.66 -12.44
C LEU A 195 8.56 18.52 -12.15
N ALA A 196 8.37 19.79 -11.81
CA ALA A 196 9.47 20.67 -11.40
C ALA A 196 10.15 20.18 -10.11
N MET A 197 9.36 19.81 -9.09
CA MET A 197 9.87 19.26 -7.83
C MET A 197 10.55 17.90 -8.05
N LYS A 198 9.95 17.01 -8.84
CA LYS A 198 10.56 15.73 -9.26
C LYS A 198 11.96 15.97 -9.83
N LYS A 199 12.09 16.89 -10.80
CA LYS A 199 13.38 17.21 -11.41
C LYS A 199 14.41 17.67 -10.38
N LYS A 200 14.04 18.58 -9.47
CA LYS A 200 14.94 19.03 -8.39
C LYS A 200 15.42 17.88 -7.50
N LEU A 201 14.54 16.94 -7.16
CA LEU A 201 14.89 15.78 -6.35
C LEU A 201 15.81 14.81 -7.10
N GLU A 202 15.58 14.59 -8.40
CA GLU A 202 16.45 13.79 -9.25
C GLU A 202 17.84 14.42 -9.40
N ASP A 203 17.90 15.73 -9.66
CA ASP A 203 19.15 16.49 -9.76
C ASP A 203 19.92 16.46 -8.41
N ALA A 204 19.22 16.36 -7.28
CA ALA A 204 19.80 16.18 -5.95
C ALA A 204 20.17 14.72 -5.61
N GLY A 205 19.92 13.77 -6.51
CA GLY A 205 20.28 12.37 -6.35
C GLY A 205 19.35 11.55 -5.45
N VAL A 206 18.07 11.91 -5.36
CA VAL A 206 17.04 11.08 -4.69
C VAL A 206 16.81 9.80 -5.48
N GLU A 207 17.12 8.66 -4.87
CA GLU A 207 17.10 7.36 -5.56
C GLU A 207 15.70 6.82 -5.82
N LYS A 208 14.72 7.08 -4.93
CA LYS A 208 13.36 6.56 -5.12
C LYS A 208 12.26 7.60 -5.08
N ILE A 209 11.69 7.81 -6.26
CA ILE A 209 10.49 8.59 -6.52
C ILE A 209 9.43 7.63 -7.10
N GLU A 210 8.20 7.76 -6.62
CA GLU A 210 7.02 7.02 -7.09
C GLU A 210 5.88 8.02 -7.32
N PHE A 211 5.04 7.75 -8.31
CA PHE A 211 3.79 8.48 -8.51
C PHE A 211 2.59 7.62 -8.11
N ARG A 212 1.59 8.23 -7.47
CA ARG A 212 0.31 7.57 -7.16
C ARG A 212 -0.82 8.44 -7.66
N TYR A 213 -1.53 7.94 -8.65
CA TYR A 213 -2.81 8.54 -9.04
C TYR A 213 -3.79 8.38 -7.89
N ILE A 214 -4.65 9.36 -7.75
CA ILE A 214 -5.64 9.43 -6.70
C ILE A 214 -6.97 8.96 -7.27
N ARG A 215 -7.65 8.14 -6.50
CA ARG A 215 -9.01 7.70 -6.79
C ARG A 215 -9.94 8.51 -5.89
N PRO A 216 -10.70 9.48 -6.42
CA PRO A 216 -11.59 10.25 -5.59
C PRO A 216 -12.70 9.35 -5.05
N LEU A 217 -13.12 9.62 -3.82
CA LEU A 217 -14.20 8.88 -3.18
C LEU A 217 -15.52 9.58 -3.52
N ARG A 218 -16.30 9.00 -4.45
CA ARG A 218 -17.67 9.44 -4.75
C ARG A 218 -18.68 8.45 -4.17
N GLY A 219 -19.49 8.89 -3.20
CA GLY A 219 -20.59 8.11 -2.61
C GLY A 219 -20.14 6.86 -1.83
N LEU A 220 -20.98 5.82 -1.84
CA LEU A 220 -20.70 4.49 -1.26
C LEU A 220 -19.63 3.76 -2.09
N SER A 221 -18.35 3.95 -1.76
CA SER A 221 -17.29 3.14 -2.37
C SER A 221 -17.20 1.78 -1.69
N ASN A 222 -16.82 0.75 -2.43
CA ASN A 222 -16.42 -0.56 -1.91
C ASN A 222 -15.12 -0.50 -1.07
N GLU A 223 -14.51 0.68 -0.98
CA GLU A 223 -13.45 0.98 -0.04
C GLU A 223 -14.02 1.34 1.34
N GLN A 224 -15.32 1.62 1.50
CA GLN A 224 -15.94 1.86 2.80
C GLN A 224 -15.99 0.57 3.62
N MET A 225 -15.57 0.65 4.89
CA MET A 225 -15.36 -0.52 5.76
C MET A 225 -16.69 -1.11 6.26
N PRO A 226 -16.98 -2.41 6.04
CA PRO A 226 -18.11 -3.09 6.66
C PRO A 226 -17.88 -3.32 8.16
N THR A 227 -18.89 -2.99 8.96
CA THR A 227 -18.90 -3.23 10.42
C THR A 227 -19.37 -4.63 10.79
N LYS A 228 -19.96 -5.37 9.84
CA LYS A 228 -20.40 -6.77 10.02
C LYS A 228 -19.36 -7.75 9.50
N LYS A 229 -19.30 -8.93 10.14
CA LYS A 229 -18.51 -10.07 9.67
C LYS A 229 -19.11 -10.58 8.36
N LEU A 230 -18.28 -10.68 7.33
CA LEU A 230 -18.68 -11.07 6.00
C LEU A 230 -18.18 -12.49 5.68
N GLY A 231 -18.98 -13.27 4.97
CA GLY A 231 -18.64 -14.65 4.59
C GLY A 231 -17.40 -14.71 3.69
N PHE A 232 -16.66 -15.82 3.73
CA PHE A 232 -15.53 -16.05 2.82
C PHE A 232 -15.97 -16.33 1.37
N ASP A 233 -17.26 -16.63 1.18
CA ASP A 233 -17.92 -17.03 -0.06
C ASP A 233 -18.64 -15.88 -0.78
N VAL A 234 -18.65 -14.67 -0.22
CA VAL A 234 -19.45 -13.55 -0.77
C VAL A 234 -18.56 -12.49 -1.41
N ASN A 235 -18.89 -12.10 -2.64
CA ASN A 235 -18.28 -10.96 -3.34
C ASN A 235 -18.97 -9.65 -2.91
N HIS A 236 -18.27 -8.85 -2.11
CA HIS A 236 -18.79 -7.59 -1.56
C HIS A 236 -18.50 -6.35 -2.42
N ASP A 237 -18.46 -6.46 -3.75
CA ASP A 237 -18.26 -5.26 -4.58
C ASP A 237 -19.51 -4.37 -4.66
N ARG A 238 -20.67 -4.91 -4.28
CA ARG A 238 -21.92 -4.17 -4.05
C ARG A 238 -22.19 -4.11 -2.55
N MET A 239 -21.40 -3.32 -1.81
CA MET A 239 -21.64 -3.16 -0.37
C MET A 239 -23.02 -2.53 -0.15
N VAL A 240 -23.95 -3.29 0.44
CA VAL A 240 -25.25 -2.75 0.83
C VAL A 240 -25.03 -1.81 2.01
N ALA A 241 -25.67 -0.64 2.03
CA ALA A 241 -25.49 0.36 3.11
C ALA A 241 -25.74 -0.24 4.52
N GLU A 242 -26.54 -1.29 4.58
CA GLU A 242 -26.88 -2.06 5.79
C GLU A 242 -25.77 -3.02 6.29
N GLU A 243 -24.77 -3.27 5.46
CA GLU A 243 -23.57 -4.05 5.79
C GLU A 243 -22.39 -3.15 6.22
N LEU A 244 -22.48 -1.84 5.90
CA LEU A 244 -21.51 -0.79 6.20
C LEU A 244 -21.73 -0.11 7.57
N HIS A 245 -22.83 -0.39 8.27
CA HIS A 245 -23.39 0.47 9.32
C HIS A 245 -22.37 1.08 10.32
N ALA A 246 -22.16 2.38 10.20
CA ALA A 246 -22.41 3.28 11.31
C ALA A 246 -23.75 3.96 11.03
N GLU A 247 -24.71 3.89 11.94
CA GLU A 247 -25.92 4.73 11.87
C GLU A 247 -25.49 6.19 11.64
N ASN A 248 -26.08 6.87 10.65
CA ASN A 248 -25.92 8.30 10.41
C ASN A 248 -24.52 8.81 10.02
N VAL A 249 -23.72 8.07 9.24
CA VAL A 249 -22.59 8.70 8.53
C VAL A 249 -23.11 9.34 7.25
N GLU A 250 -23.34 10.66 7.31
CA GLU A 250 -23.61 11.48 6.14
C GLU A 250 -22.42 11.35 5.17
N ILE A 251 -22.61 10.62 4.06
CA ILE A 251 -21.57 10.42 3.05
C ILE A 251 -21.41 11.73 2.29
N LYS A 252 -20.48 12.57 2.74
CA LYS A 252 -20.11 13.77 2.01
C LYS A 252 -19.22 13.36 0.86
N THR A 253 -19.69 13.55 -0.37
CA THR A 253 -18.81 13.63 -1.53
C THR A 253 -17.85 14.80 -1.29
N LYS A 254 -16.66 14.53 -0.76
CA LYS A 254 -15.63 15.55 -0.50
C LYS A 254 -15.04 16.12 -1.80
N VAL A 255 -15.21 15.41 -2.91
CA VAL A 255 -14.70 15.79 -4.23
C VAL A 255 -15.87 16.01 -5.19
N THR A 256 -16.31 17.26 -5.34
CA THR A 256 -17.13 17.66 -6.49
C THR A 256 -16.23 17.90 -7.70
N PRO A 257 -16.54 17.40 -8.92
CA PRO A 257 -15.65 17.45 -10.09
C PRO A 257 -15.35 18.85 -10.66
N SER A 258 -15.82 19.93 -10.03
CA SER A 258 -16.10 21.17 -10.76
C SER A 258 -15.16 22.34 -10.45
N VAL A 259 -13.84 22.14 -10.35
CA VAL A 259 -12.93 23.29 -10.24
C VAL A 259 -12.11 23.55 -11.51
N HIS A 260 -11.85 22.55 -12.38
CA HIS A 260 -10.98 22.76 -13.56
C HIS A 260 -11.41 22.01 -14.83
N GLY A 261 -12.70 22.02 -15.19
CA GLY A 261 -13.12 21.62 -16.55
C GLY A 261 -12.80 20.17 -16.95
N ALA A 262 -12.74 19.23 -15.99
CA ALA A 262 -12.49 17.83 -16.27
C ALA A 262 -13.72 17.19 -16.95
N SER A 263 -13.68 17.11 -18.28
CA SER A 263 -14.55 16.25 -19.09
C SER A 263 -13.65 15.29 -19.88
N GLY A 264 -13.40 14.10 -19.34
CA GLY A 264 -12.57 13.12 -20.00
C GLY A 264 -13.00 11.71 -19.59
N GLU A 265 -13.52 10.96 -20.56
CA GLU A 265 -13.96 9.58 -20.38
C GLU A 265 -12.87 8.75 -19.68
N ALA A 266 -13.25 7.95 -18.69
CA ALA A 266 -12.31 7.00 -18.11
C ALA A 266 -11.82 6.05 -19.21
N PRO A 267 -10.52 5.72 -19.22
CA PRO A 267 -9.86 5.15 -20.38
C PRO A 267 -10.51 3.88 -20.88
N ASP A 268 -10.57 3.74 -22.21
CA ASP A 268 -10.94 2.50 -22.88
C ASP A 268 -9.90 1.42 -22.60
N HIS A 269 -10.33 0.44 -21.82
CA HIS A 269 -9.54 -0.71 -21.45
C HIS A 269 -10.42 -1.93 -21.68
N GLU A 270 -9.85 -2.97 -22.29
CA GLU A 270 -10.45 -4.30 -22.26
C GLU A 270 -10.60 -4.71 -20.80
N VAL A 271 -11.83 -4.58 -20.30
CA VAL A 271 -12.17 -5.01 -18.96
C VAL A 271 -12.16 -6.53 -19.00
N VAL A 272 -11.12 -7.14 -18.43
CA VAL A 272 -11.12 -8.57 -18.13
C VAL A 272 -12.03 -8.77 -16.91
N SER A 273 -13.34 -8.72 -17.10
CA SER A 273 -14.29 -9.03 -16.03
C SER A 273 -15.52 -9.72 -16.58
N SER A 274 -15.97 -10.72 -15.82
CA SER A 274 -17.29 -11.37 -15.83
C SER A 274 -18.46 -10.43 -15.49
N VAL A 275 -18.22 -9.12 -15.34
CA VAL A 275 -19.13 -8.15 -14.74
C VAL A 275 -19.84 -7.30 -15.81
N ASP A 276 -21.12 -7.03 -15.55
CA ASP A 276 -22.04 -6.19 -16.32
C ASP A 276 -21.46 -4.81 -16.71
N THR A 277 -21.74 -4.37 -17.94
CA THR A 277 -21.34 -3.07 -18.51
C THR A 277 -21.77 -1.89 -17.65
N GLU A 278 -22.86 -2.00 -16.88
CA GLU A 278 -23.33 -0.94 -15.97
C GLU A 278 -22.37 -0.70 -14.78
N VAL A 279 -21.73 -1.76 -14.26
CA VAL A 279 -20.77 -1.66 -13.14
C VAL A 279 -19.48 -0.98 -13.62
N ILE A 280 -19.06 -1.30 -14.84
CA ILE A 280 -17.90 -0.69 -15.50
C ILE A 280 -18.13 0.82 -15.65
N ALA A 281 -19.30 1.24 -16.15
CA ALA A 281 -19.65 2.65 -16.32
C ALA A 281 -19.63 3.43 -14.99
N LYS A 282 -20.14 2.85 -13.90
CA LYS A 282 -20.11 3.48 -12.56
C LYS A 282 -18.70 3.66 -12.02
N ILE A 283 -17.79 2.71 -12.28
CA ILE A 283 -16.38 2.85 -11.89
C ILE A 283 -15.68 3.91 -12.72
N LYS A 284 -15.96 3.94 -14.03
CA LYS A 284 -15.47 4.97 -14.94
C LYS A 284 -15.83 6.36 -14.42
N ASP A 285 -17.12 6.62 -14.14
CA ASP A 285 -17.59 7.89 -13.57
C ASP A 285 -16.93 8.24 -12.22
N ARG A 286 -16.78 7.27 -11.31
CA ARG A 286 -16.12 7.48 -10.01
C ARG A 286 -14.65 7.88 -10.13
N GLU A 287 -13.95 7.43 -11.17
CA GLU A 287 -12.52 7.69 -11.38
C GLU A 287 -12.26 8.92 -12.28
N GLU A 288 -13.30 9.64 -12.70
CA GLU A 288 -13.16 10.91 -13.43
C GLU A 288 -12.66 12.02 -12.50
N TRP A 289 -11.34 12.25 -12.54
CA TRP A 289 -10.71 13.39 -11.85
C TRP A 289 -9.62 14.08 -12.65
N TYR A 290 -9.08 13.39 -13.64
CA TYR A 290 -7.96 13.83 -14.46
C TYR A 290 -8.40 14.16 -15.88
N THR A 291 -7.80 15.17 -16.50
CA THR A 291 -7.95 15.42 -17.95
C THR A 291 -7.21 14.36 -18.77
N GLU A 292 -7.47 14.27 -20.09
CA GLU A 292 -6.73 13.34 -20.96
C GLU A 292 -5.23 13.66 -21.05
N GLU A 293 -4.87 14.94 -20.99
CA GLU A 293 -3.50 15.40 -20.93
C GLU A 293 -2.81 14.91 -19.65
N GLU A 294 -3.47 15.05 -18.49
CA GLU A 294 -2.97 14.58 -17.20
C GLU A 294 -2.84 13.05 -17.17
N LYS A 295 -3.84 12.32 -17.68
CA LYS A 295 -3.77 10.86 -17.84
C LYS A 295 -2.59 10.44 -18.71
N THR A 296 -2.31 11.19 -19.77
CA THR A 296 -1.16 10.94 -20.66
C THR A 296 0.17 11.16 -19.92
N ILE A 297 0.26 12.17 -19.06
CA ILE A 297 1.43 12.39 -18.20
C ILE A 297 1.60 11.23 -17.21
N ILE A 298 0.54 10.81 -16.52
CA ILE A 298 0.57 9.69 -15.57
C ILE A 298 1.07 8.41 -16.25
N ARG A 299 0.55 8.07 -17.44
CA ARG A 299 0.99 6.91 -18.22
C ARG A 299 2.49 6.95 -18.52
N LYS A 300 3.01 8.10 -18.95
CA LYS A 300 4.43 8.28 -19.23
C LYS A 300 5.29 8.11 -17.98
N LEU A 301 4.84 8.62 -16.84
CA LEU A 301 5.54 8.46 -15.56
C LEU A 301 5.63 6.98 -15.16
N PHE A 302 4.54 6.21 -15.26
CA PHE A 302 4.55 4.77 -14.96
C PHE A 302 5.39 3.95 -15.93
N ALA A 303 5.36 4.27 -17.23
CA ALA A 303 6.21 3.60 -18.22
C ALA A 303 7.71 3.86 -18.00
N GLY A 304 8.06 5.03 -17.46
CA GLY A 304 9.43 5.43 -17.18
C GLY A 304 9.97 4.96 -15.83
N GLU A 305 9.14 4.40 -14.95
CA GLU A 305 9.60 3.91 -13.63
C GLU A 305 10.29 2.54 -13.79
N PRO A 306 11.60 2.42 -13.54
CA PRO A 306 12.30 1.13 -13.64
C PRO A 306 11.96 0.18 -12.46
N LYS A 307 11.07 0.55 -11.55
CA LYS A 307 10.85 -0.15 -10.27
C LYS A 307 9.68 -1.12 -10.39
N LYS A 308 10.03 -2.32 -10.80
CA LYS A 308 9.13 -3.46 -10.82
C LYS A 308 9.09 -4.07 -9.41
N PHE A 309 7.96 -3.90 -8.73
CA PHE A 309 7.74 -4.37 -7.36
C PHE A 309 7.09 -5.74 -7.31
N LEU A 310 6.28 -6.05 -8.32
CA LEU A 310 5.57 -7.31 -8.47
C LEU A 310 6.27 -8.14 -9.53
N ARG A 311 6.30 -9.45 -9.34
CA ARG A 311 6.67 -10.42 -10.35
C ARG A 311 5.41 -11.15 -10.79
N LEU A 312 5.04 -11.00 -12.06
CA LEU A 312 3.88 -11.64 -12.68
C LEU A 312 4.37 -12.79 -13.56
N PHE A 313 3.61 -13.88 -13.56
CA PHE A 313 3.91 -15.09 -14.33
C PHE A 313 2.82 -15.34 -15.35
N PHE A 314 3.22 -15.66 -16.57
CA PHE A 314 2.32 -15.93 -17.68
C PHE A 314 2.58 -17.31 -18.28
N ALA A 315 1.51 -18.07 -18.52
CA ALA A 315 1.56 -19.42 -19.09
C ALA A 315 1.15 -19.40 -20.56
N LYS A 316 1.95 -20.05 -21.41
CA LYS A 316 1.65 -20.25 -22.82
C LYS A 316 2.31 -21.52 -23.34
N ASP A 317 1.53 -22.41 -23.96
CA ASP A 317 2.01 -23.65 -24.57
C ASP A 317 2.91 -24.48 -23.63
N GLY A 318 2.56 -24.54 -22.34
CA GLY A 318 3.32 -25.24 -21.29
C GLY A 318 4.55 -24.50 -20.76
N ASN A 319 4.87 -23.32 -21.28
CA ASN A 319 5.98 -22.49 -20.81
C ASN A 319 5.51 -21.38 -19.86
N ILE A 320 6.35 -21.06 -18.86
CA ILE A 320 6.13 -19.93 -17.96
C ILE A 320 7.11 -18.82 -18.32
N THR A 321 6.59 -17.61 -18.51
CA THR A 321 7.38 -16.38 -18.64
C THR A 321 7.12 -15.47 -17.45
N GLU A 322 8.12 -14.69 -17.05
CA GLU A 322 7.99 -13.72 -15.96
C GLU A 322 8.15 -12.29 -16.45
N GLU A 323 7.31 -11.38 -15.95
CA GLU A 323 7.49 -9.95 -16.13
C GLU A 323 7.35 -9.21 -14.80
N GLY A 324 8.25 -8.27 -14.56
CA GLY A 324 8.09 -7.38 -13.43
C GLY A 324 7.10 -6.24 -13.73
N TYR A 325 6.31 -5.86 -12.74
CA TYR A 325 5.27 -4.83 -12.82
C TYR A 325 5.31 -3.89 -11.60
N HIS A 326 4.88 -2.65 -11.78
CA HIS A 326 4.64 -1.74 -10.66
C HIS A 326 3.18 -1.88 -10.19
N TYR A 327 2.89 -1.95 -8.88
CA TYR A 327 1.51 -2.09 -8.37
C TYR A 327 0.60 -0.91 -8.76
N ASN A 328 1.10 0.33 -8.75
CA ASN A 328 0.33 1.51 -9.20
C ASN A 328 -0.02 1.42 -10.70
N GLN A 329 0.88 0.89 -11.52
CA GLN A 329 0.62 0.65 -12.94
C GLN A 329 -0.44 -0.46 -13.11
N LEU A 330 -0.31 -1.57 -12.37
CA LEU A 330 -1.30 -2.66 -12.39
C LEU A 330 -2.71 -2.17 -12.02
N ASN A 331 -2.80 -1.33 -10.98
CA ASN A 331 -4.03 -0.69 -10.54
C ASN A 331 -4.60 0.27 -11.59
N PHE A 332 -3.75 1.13 -12.15
CA PHE A 332 -4.12 2.12 -13.15
C PHE A 332 -4.63 1.47 -14.44
N GLU A 333 -3.96 0.40 -14.88
CA GLU A 333 -4.34 -0.41 -16.06
C GLU A 333 -5.44 -1.44 -15.77
N ARG A 334 -5.89 -1.54 -14.51
CA ARG A 334 -6.94 -2.47 -14.05
C ARG A 334 -6.65 -3.95 -14.35
N LYS A 335 -5.37 -4.34 -14.36
CA LYS A 335 -4.90 -5.73 -14.56
C LYS A 335 -4.85 -6.52 -13.24
N ASN A 336 -5.79 -6.27 -12.34
CA ASN A 336 -5.81 -6.70 -10.95
C ASN A 336 -7.05 -7.52 -10.59
N ASN A 337 -7.56 -8.28 -11.55
CA ASN A 337 -8.62 -9.26 -11.34
C ASN A 337 -8.04 -10.59 -10.87
N PHE A 338 -8.47 -11.04 -9.70
CA PHE A 338 -8.05 -12.29 -9.09
C PHE A 338 -9.26 -13.14 -8.64
N GLU A 339 -10.42 -12.93 -9.25
CA GLU A 339 -11.61 -13.71 -8.94
C GLU A 339 -11.35 -15.20 -9.23
N GLY A 340 -11.62 -16.06 -8.24
CA GLY A 340 -11.35 -17.49 -8.29
C GLY A 340 -9.89 -17.89 -8.03
N TRP A 341 -8.97 -16.95 -7.83
CA TRP A 341 -7.56 -17.26 -7.54
C TRP A 341 -7.35 -17.61 -6.07
N LEU A 342 -6.38 -18.48 -5.80
CA LEU A 342 -5.88 -18.69 -4.45
C LEU A 342 -5.06 -17.46 -4.01
N CYS A 343 -5.40 -16.90 -2.85
CA CYS A 343 -4.77 -15.73 -2.26
C CYS A 343 -4.27 -16.06 -0.85
N TRP A 344 -2.99 -15.78 -0.57
CA TRP A 344 -2.38 -15.99 0.75
C TRP A 344 -2.61 -14.83 1.72
N ALA A 345 -3.68 -14.06 1.54
CA ALA A 345 -4.11 -13.09 2.52
C ALA A 345 -4.56 -13.84 3.78
N GLY A 346 -4.18 -13.35 4.96
CA GLY A 346 -4.41 -14.02 6.24
C GLY A 346 -3.26 -14.95 6.65
N THR A 347 -2.72 -15.74 5.72
CA THR A 347 -1.57 -16.63 6.00
C THR A 347 -0.23 -15.91 5.90
N LYS A 348 -0.12 -14.91 5.01
CA LYS A 348 1.09 -14.12 4.76
C LYS A 348 0.90 -12.62 4.88
N HIS A 349 -0.31 -12.18 5.16
CA HIS A 349 -0.64 -10.76 5.25
C HIS A 349 -1.82 -10.53 6.20
N MET A 350 -1.83 -9.38 6.85
CA MET A 350 -3.00 -8.85 7.53
C MET A 350 -3.08 -7.33 7.41
N LYS A 351 -4.29 -6.82 7.65
CA LYS A 351 -4.55 -5.40 7.82
C LYS A 351 -5.12 -5.13 9.21
N ILE A 352 -4.64 -4.06 9.84
CA ILE A 352 -5.21 -3.49 11.05
C ILE A 352 -5.73 -2.10 10.70
N THR A 353 -7.01 -1.87 10.93
CA THR A 353 -7.70 -0.62 10.62
C THR A 353 -7.45 0.44 11.72
N PRO A 354 -7.79 1.72 11.47
CA PRO A 354 -7.67 2.76 12.51
C PRO A 354 -8.51 2.51 13.78
N SER A 355 -9.62 1.79 13.66
CA SER A 355 -10.44 1.34 14.81
C SER A 355 -9.79 0.19 15.58
N GLY A 356 -8.70 -0.36 15.07
CA GLY A 356 -7.99 -1.50 15.64
C GLY A 356 -8.53 -2.86 15.20
N ASP A 357 -9.49 -2.91 14.27
CA ASP A 357 -10.03 -4.16 13.76
C ASP A 357 -9.02 -4.85 12.83
N ILE A 358 -8.96 -6.18 12.90
CA ILE A 358 -7.98 -7.00 12.18
C ILE A 358 -8.69 -7.79 11.08
N TYR A 359 -8.14 -7.76 9.87
CA TYR A 359 -8.63 -8.46 8.68
C TYR A 359 -7.47 -9.15 7.95
N ILE A 360 -7.77 -10.07 7.04
CA ILE A 360 -6.76 -10.74 6.20
C ILE A 360 -6.08 -9.79 5.20
N GLY A 361 -6.70 -8.65 4.92
CA GLY A 361 -6.26 -7.62 3.98
C GLY A 361 -7.28 -6.50 3.88
N SER A 362 -6.99 -5.48 3.08
CA SER A 362 -7.89 -4.33 2.86
C SER A 362 -9.18 -4.69 2.15
N CYS A 363 -9.24 -5.85 1.51
CA CYS A 363 -10.43 -6.38 0.88
C CYS A 363 -11.52 -6.85 1.87
N HIS A 364 -11.17 -7.08 3.13
CA HIS A 364 -12.03 -7.59 4.21
C HIS A 364 -12.76 -8.91 3.92
N VAL A 365 -12.31 -9.67 2.92
CA VAL A 365 -12.81 -11.02 2.63
C VAL A 365 -12.67 -11.89 3.88
N GLY A 366 -13.72 -12.61 4.28
CA GLY A 366 -13.75 -13.40 5.51
C GLY A 366 -14.07 -12.63 6.79
N GLY A 367 -14.23 -11.31 6.70
CA GLY A 367 -14.66 -10.45 7.81
C GLY A 367 -13.61 -10.20 8.88
N ARG A 368 -14.05 -9.60 9.99
CA ARG A 368 -13.19 -9.23 11.12
C ARG A 368 -12.70 -10.47 11.87
N LEU A 369 -11.39 -10.54 12.07
CA LEU A 369 -10.69 -11.62 12.81
C LEU A 369 -10.50 -11.30 14.29
N GLY A 370 -10.39 -10.04 14.65
CA GLY A 370 -10.14 -9.59 16.02
C GLY A 370 -10.04 -8.08 16.11
N ASN A 371 -9.69 -7.57 17.29
CA ASN A 371 -9.46 -6.14 17.50
C ASN A 371 -8.36 -5.90 18.55
N ILE A 372 -7.43 -4.98 18.29
CA ILE A 372 -6.24 -4.74 19.14
C ILE A 372 -6.57 -4.38 20.60
N TYR A 373 -7.75 -3.83 20.86
CA TYR A 373 -8.18 -3.45 22.21
C TYR A 373 -8.63 -4.65 23.05
N SER A 374 -8.99 -5.75 22.39
CA SER A 374 -9.56 -6.98 22.98
C SER A 374 -8.81 -8.26 22.59
N LEU A 375 -7.61 -8.14 22.00
CA LEU A 375 -6.79 -9.30 21.62
C LEU A 375 -6.54 -10.22 22.81
N ASP A 376 -6.85 -11.50 22.68
CA ASP A 376 -6.52 -12.53 23.65
C ASP A 376 -5.94 -13.77 22.94
N GLU A 377 -5.70 -14.84 23.70
CA GLU A 377 -5.09 -16.07 23.19
C GLU A 377 -5.97 -16.80 22.15
N SER A 378 -7.23 -16.41 21.97
CA SER A 378 -8.13 -16.98 20.96
C SER A 378 -7.93 -16.38 19.55
N PHE A 379 -7.11 -15.33 19.41
CA PHE A 379 -6.82 -14.74 18.11
C PHE A 379 -6.02 -15.71 17.23
N VAL A 380 -6.64 -16.17 16.14
CA VAL A 380 -6.04 -17.11 15.19
C VAL A 380 -6.14 -16.55 13.77
N LEU A 381 -5.01 -16.53 13.07
CA LEU A 381 -4.96 -16.19 11.66
C LEU A 381 -5.25 -17.41 10.79
N PRO A 382 -5.79 -17.21 9.57
CA PRO A 382 -5.96 -18.29 8.60
C PRO A 382 -4.65 -19.05 8.38
N LYS A 383 -4.75 -20.38 8.23
CA LYS A 383 -3.61 -21.27 7.93
C LYS A 383 -3.54 -21.68 6.46
N GLU A 384 -4.65 -21.57 5.75
CA GLU A 384 -4.80 -21.92 4.34
C GLU A 384 -5.09 -20.68 3.49
N PRO A 385 -4.70 -20.66 2.20
CA PRO A 385 -5.10 -19.60 1.30
C PRO A 385 -6.62 -19.57 1.11
N VAL A 386 -7.14 -18.39 0.77
CA VAL A 386 -8.56 -18.20 0.45
C VAL A 386 -8.77 -18.15 -1.05
N LEU A 387 -9.91 -18.65 -1.54
CA LEU A 387 -10.35 -18.33 -2.89
C LEU A 387 -10.82 -16.88 -2.91
N CYS A 388 -10.22 -16.07 -3.78
CA CYS A 388 -10.49 -14.64 -3.85
C CYS A 388 -11.82 -14.40 -4.59
N PRO A 389 -12.85 -13.81 -3.95
CA PRO A 389 -14.11 -13.48 -4.60
C PRO A 389 -14.04 -12.10 -5.30
N LYS A 390 -12.91 -11.39 -5.22
CA LYS A 390 -12.78 -10.02 -5.72
C LYS A 390 -12.34 -10.02 -7.18
N TRP A 391 -13.16 -9.41 -8.03
CA TRP A 391 -12.79 -9.16 -9.43
C TRP A 391 -11.83 -7.97 -9.59
N ARG A 392 -11.61 -7.17 -8.53
CA ARG A 392 -10.62 -6.07 -8.52
C ARG A 392 -9.96 -5.90 -7.16
N CYS A 393 -8.64 -6.15 -7.08
CA CYS A 393 -7.84 -5.94 -5.88
C CYS A 393 -7.08 -4.61 -5.94
N THR A 394 -7.48 -3.62 -5.13
CA THR A 394 -7.02 -2.23 -5.34
C THR A 394 -6.02 -1.70 -4.32
N ASP A 395 -5.81 -2.40 -3.21
CA ASP A 395 -4.83 -1.96 -2.22
C ASP A 395 -3.41 -2.40 -2.61
N ASN A 396 -2.46 -1.47 -2.51
CA ASN A 396 -1.09 -1.71 -2.96
C ASN A 396 -0.33 -2.74 -2.11
N LEU A 397 -0.74 -2.96 -0.86
CA LEU A 397 -0.15 -3.95 0.04
C LEU A 397 -0.85 -5.29 -0.13
N ASP A 398 -2.17 -5.31 -0.34
CA ASP A 398 -2.89 -6.53 -0.75
C ASP A 398 -2.33 -7.08 -2.08
N LEU A 399 -1.93 -6.22 -3.03
CA LEU A 399 -1.30 -6.62 -4.28
C LEU A 399 0.08 -7.30 -4.09
N ARG A 400 0.76 -7.10 -2.96
CA ARG A 400 2.04 -7.77 -2.66
C ARG A 400 1.85 -9.20 -2.14
N VAL A 401 0.63 -9.58 -1.81
CA VAL A 401 0.32 -10.93 -1.33
C VAL A 401 0.39 -11.91 -2.49
N PRO A 402 1.07 -13.07 -2.34
CA PRO A 402 1.10 -14.12 -3.35
C PRO A 402 -0.29 -14.55 -3.79
N LYS A 403 -0.48 -14.73 -5.11
CA LYS A 403 -1.72 -15.20 -5.71
C LYS A 403 -1.42 -16.15 -6.86
N VAL A 404 -2.21 -17.21 -6.99
CA VAL A 404 -2.14 -18.12 -8.14
C VAL A 404 -3.53 -18.47 -8.65
N LYS A 405 -3.67 -18.61 -9.97
CA LYS A 405 -4.94 -18.90 -10.63
C LYS A 405 -5.48 -20.28 -10.30
N GLY A 406 -4.59 -21.26 -10.10
CA GLY A 406 -4.92 -22.64 -9.77
C GLY A 406 -3.82 -23.32 -8.96
N PRO A 407 -4.12 -24.41 -8.24
CA PRO A 407 -3.15 -25.14 -7.43
C PRO A 407 -1.90 -25.61 -8.20
N GLU A 408 -2.04 -25.90 -9.48
CA GLU A 408 -0.95 -26.29 -10.39
C GLU A 408 0.15 -25.23 -10.49
N TYR A 409 -0.17 -23.95 -10.26
CA TYR A 409 0.77 -22.83 -10.30
C TYR A 409 1.36 -22.47 -8.92
N ALA A 410 1.00 -23.18 -7.84
CA ALA A 410 1.46 -22.87 -6.49
C ALA A 410 2.99 -22.89 -6.33
N HIS A 411 3.69 -23.69 -7.14
CA HIS A 411 5.15 -23.77 -7.18
C HIS A 411 5.82 -22.44 -7.54
N LEU A 412 5.14 -21.54 -8.27
CA LEU A 412 5.69 -20.24 -8.70
C LEU A 412 5.86 -19.23 -7.54
N VAL A 413 5.13 -19.45 -6.44
CA VAL A 413 5.13 -18.58 -5.26
C VAL A 413 5.59 -19.29 -3.99
N GLU A 414 6.05 -20.53 -4.11
CA GLU A 414 6.39 -21.44 -3.03
C GLU A 414 7.38 -20.83 -2.03
N ASP A 415 8.36 -20.09 -2.53
CA ASP A 415 9.39 -19.38 -1.76
C ASP A 415 8.82 -18.35 -0.77
N GLN A 416 7.62 -17.81 -1.06
CA GLN A 416 6.97 -16.82 -0.20
C GLN A 416 5.88 -17.43 0.68
N VAL A 417 5.28 -18.53 0.25
CA VAL A 417 4.13 -19.13 0.94
C VAL A 417 4.54 -20.22 1.92
N LYS A 418 5.60 -20.98 1.65
CA LYS A 418 6.15 -21.93 2.62
C LYS A 418 6.82 -21.16 3.76
N ALA A 419 6.57 -21.58 5.00
CA ALA A 419 7.24 -20.98 6.15
C ALA A 419 8.75 -21.25 6.05
N ALA A 420 9.58 -20.20 6.08
CA ALA A 420 10.89 -20.37 6.71
C ALA A 420 10.59 -20.85 8.13
N GLY A 421 11.21 -21.96 8.57
CA GLY A 421 11.04 -22.44 9.94
C GLY A 421 11.24 -21.30 10.94
N THR A 422 10.71 -21.45 12.16
CA THR A 422 10.69 -20.44 13.24
C THR A 422 12.07 -19.98 13.75
N GLY A 423 13.15 -20.24 13.01
CA GLY A 423 14.48 -19.71 13.25
C GLY A 423 15.05 -19.11 11.95
N LEU A 424 14.97 -17.79 11.84
CA LEU A 424 15.93 -16.99 11.05
C LEU A 424 16.90 -16.31 12.01
#